data_AF-A0A936D0X0-F1
#
_entry.id   AF-A0A936D0X0-F1
#
_cell.length_a   1.000
_cell.length_b   1.000
_cell.length_c   1.000
_cell.angle_alpha   90.00
_cell.angle_beta   90.00
_cell.angle_gamma   90.00
#
_symmetry.space_group_name_H-M   'P 1'
#
loop_
_entity.id
_entity.type
_entity.pdbx_description
1 polymer ?
#
loop_
_entity_poly.entity_id
_entity_poly.type
_entity_poly.pdbx_seq_one_letter_code
_entity_poly.pdbx_strand_id
1 'polypeptide(L)'
;MKTPSRWLLRLPLAALTVLALGACSAETGETGEEEELGESEDLITGKDTAGIVAGSPEEESILIIANDRALTDARFKNEIKATSTVRKSLFAFRNGPTEDPADDGYVTTLAELDKLAGTTKLFYSRVITFARANGYMDTGPYVAPDKGLFEIPDDLGRPPTSNDVRVVRGLDGRTPDEAFAIVRSRSFGYVHPQNERLLRDTFNMSFKAFNIAVANFFANGSPPQRFFKSVMPAQVRVLGLLRQLTPVALEVTSPDGRVRYFMNTTGTYQEVAKPTQRVIMRAAVSLDDNGVRVFYPGWTQSNLKAPTSSVVEGGGG
;
A
#
# COMPACT_ATOMS: atom_id res chain seq x y z
N MET A 1 -18.00 -0.98 -67.31
CA MET A 1 -17.74 0.42 -66.93
C MET A 1 -17.18 0.44 -65.51
N LYS A 2 -15.98 1.03 -65.37
CA LYS A 2 -15.24 1.45 -64.15
C LYS A 2 -15.00 0.44 -63.01
N THR A 3 -13.78 -0.08 -63.02
CA THR A 3 -12.96 -0.62 -61.92
C THR A 3 -12.47 0.47 -60.93
N PRO A 4 -11.92 0.08 -59.76
CA PRO A 4 -11.99 0.83 -58.49
C PRO A 4 -10.80 1.76 -58.22
N SER A 5 -10.99 2.70 -57.29
CA SER A 5 -9.98 3.66 -56.83
C SER A 5 -9.48 3.29 -55.43
N ARG A 6 -8.27 2.72 -55.36
CA ARG A 6 -7.40 2.69 -54.17
C ARG A 6 -6.55 3.97 -54.19
N TRP A 7 -6.58 4.76 -53.12
CA TRP A 7 -5.63 5.85 -52.92
C TRP A 7 -4.58 5.42 -51.88
N LEU A 8 -3.36 5.22 -52.37
CA LEU A 8 -2.11 5.28 -51.63
C LEU A 8 -1.68 6.75 -51.62
N LEU A 9 -1.33 7.33 -50.47
CA LEU A 9 -0.52 8.54 -50.41
C LEU A 9 0.76 8.30 -49.59
N ARG A 10 1.85 8.83 -50.13
CA ARG A 10 3.25 8.67 -49.75
C ARG A 10 3.70 9.70 -48.70
N LEU A 11 4.60 9.24 -47.82
CA LEU A 11 5.78 9.86 -47.15
C LEU A 11 6.15 11.35 -47.40
N PRO A 12 6.80 12.04 -46.43
CA PRO A 12 8.27 11.97 -46.19
C PRO A 12 8.65 11.93 -44.68
N LEU A 13 9.66 11.21 -44.17
CA LEU A 13 11.13 11.24 -44.32
C LEU A 13 11.80 12.63 -44.21
N ALA A 14 12.26 12.99 -43.00
CA ALA A 14 13.25 14.04 -42.72
C ALA A 14 14.10 13.59 -41.51
N ALA A 15 15.34 13.13 -41.72
CA ALA A 15 16.60 13.86 -41.48
C ALA A 15 16.79 14.26 -40.00
N LEU A 16 17.44 13.45 -39.15
CA LEU A 16 18.90 13.27 -38.97
C LEU A 16 19.68 14.58 -38.77
N THR A 17 19.91 14.97 -37.51
CA THR A 17 21.03 15.84 -37.10
C THR A 17 21.69 15.23 -35.87
N VAL A 18 22.85 14.63 -36.12
CA VAL A 18 23.88 14.31 -35.14
C VAL A 18 24.61 15.61 -34.83
N LEU A 19 24.77 15.96 -33.55
CA LEU A 19 25.73 16.94 -33.09
C LEU A 19 26.49 16.32 -31.92
N ALA A 20 27.61 15.67 -32.28
CA ALA A 20 28.69 15.34 -31.37
C ALA A 20 29.82 16.33 -31.64
N LEU A 21 30.17 17.12 -30.65
CA LEU A 21 31.47 17.80 -30.52
C LEU A 21 31.81 17.76 -29.03
N GLY A 22 32.78 16.92 -28.69
CA GLY A 22 33.39 16.92 -27.38
C GLY A 22 34.42 18.04 -27.26
N ALA A 23 34.68 18.46 -26.03
CA ALA A 23 35.99 18.92 -25.58
C ALA A 23 36.04 18.82 -24.05
N CYS A 24 37.09 18.16 -23.56
CA CYS A 24 37.55 18.24 -22.19
C CYS A 24 37.76 19.70 -21.78
N SER A 25 37.34 20.06 -20.57
CA SER A 25 38.11 21.00 -19.75
C SER A 25 37.97 20.61 -18.29
N ALA A 26 39.12 20.54 -17.63
CA ALA A 26 39.29 20.25 -16.23
C ALA A 26 38.82 21.43 -15.35
N GLU A 27 38.49 21.08 -14.10
CA GLU A 27 38.55 21.87 -12.87
C GLU A 27 38.13 23.34 -12.93
N THR A 28 36.94 23.62 -12.39
CA THR A 28 36.76 24.68 -11.39
C THR A 28 35.62 24.27 -10.49
N GLY A 29 35.91 24.20 -9.19
CA GLY A 29 34.90 23.98 -8.17
C GLY A 29 33.91 25.13 -8.17
N GLU A 30 32.63 24.77 -8.17
CA GLU A 30 31.58 25.63 -7.65
C GLU A 30 30.53 24.69 -7.05
N THR A 31 30.51 24.67 -5.73
CA THR A 31 29.41 24.15 -4.93
C THR A 31 28.17 24.93 -5.32
N GLY A 32 27.43 24.41 -6.28
CA GLY A 32 26.06 24.84 -6.56
C GLY A 32 25.18 24.45 -5.39
N GLU A 33 25.14 25.32 -4.38
CA GLU A 33 23.99 25.42 -3.48
C GLU A 33 22.80 25.81 -4.37
N GLU A 34 22.08 24.81 -4.87
CA GLU A 34 20.75 25.03 -5.44
C GLU A 34 19.90 25.69 -4.37
N GLU A 35 19.32 26.86 -4.70
CA GLU A 35 18.36 27.58 -3.87
C GLU A 35 17.32 26.60 -3.29
N GLU A 36 17.51 26.22 -2.03
CA GLU A 36 16.47 25.62 -1.21
C GLU A 36 15.45 26.74 -1.04
N LEU A 37 14.32 26.66 -1.78
CA LEU A 37 13.24 27.66 -1.76
C LEU A 37 13.03 28.16 -0.33
N GLY A 38 13.53 29.37 -0.09
CA GLY A 38 13.48 30.06 1.19
C GLY A 38 12.06 30.50 1.49
N GLU A 39 11.21 29.55 1.90
CA GLU A 39 10.07 29.88 2.74
C GLU A 39 10.56 29.82 4.18
N SER A 40 10.89 31.00 4.71
CA SER A 40 11.19 31.31 6.11
C SER A 40 10.74 30.23 7.11
N GLU A 41 11.69 29.40 7.56
CA GLU A 41 11.45 28.44 8.64
C GLU A 41 11.16 29.11 10.00
N ASP A 42 11.36 30.43 10.10
CA ASP A 42 11.26 31.21 11.34
C ASP A 42 9.85 31.47 11.87
N LEU A 43 8.78 31.07 11.17
CA LEU A 43 7.39 31.33 11.62
C LEU A 43 6.59 30.10 12.04
N ILE A 44 7.17 28.88 11.96
CA ILE A 44 6.55 27.66 12.49
C ILE A 44 7.60 26.78 13.18
N THR A 45 8.37 27.39 14.07
CA THR A 45 9.37 26.69 14.90
C THR A 45 8.66 25.91 16.01
N GLY A 46 8.21 24.69 15.68
CA GLY A 46 7.60 23.77 16.64
C GLY A 46 7.54 22.35 16.09
N LYS A 47 7.96 21.38 16.91
CA LYS A 47 7.59 19.96 16.77
C LYS A 47 6.17 19.85 17.30
N ASP A 48 5.18 19.96 16.42
CA ASP A 48 3.79 20.01 16.87
C ASP A 48 2.96 18.98 16.13
N THR A 49 2.89 17.80 16.73
CA THR A 49 1.94 16.73 16.42
C THR A 49 0.60 16.95 17.12
N ALA A 50 0.39 18.04 17.89
CA ALA A 50 -0.81 18.23 18.72
C ALA A 50 -2.12 18.38 17.94
N GLY A 51 -2.05 18.52 16.61
CA GLY A 51 -3.22 18.46 15.73
C GLY A 51 -3.51 17.08 15.12
N ILE A 52 -2.64 16.10 15.32
CA ILE A 52 -2.75 14.75 14.74
C ILE A 52 -3.23 13.80 15.84
N VAL A 53 -4.41 13.24 15.65
CA VAL A 53 -5.02 12.32 16.62
C VAL A 53 -4.39 10.94 16.50
N ALA A 54 -4.02 10.34 17.64
CA ALA A 54 -3.50 8.98 17.66
C ALA A 54 -4.50 7.98 17.07
N GLY A 55 -4.03 7.10 16.19
CA GLY A 55 -4.83 6.13 15.43
C GLY A 55 -5.61 6.74 14.26
N SER A 56 -5.43 8.03 13.94
CA SER A 56 -6.11 8.65 12.80
C SER A 56 -5.48 8.25 11.46
N PRO A 57 -6.22 8.37 10.35
CA PRO A 57 -5.66 8.17 9.01
C PRO A 57 -4.44 9.06 8.72
N GLU A 58 -4.39 10.26 9.31
CA GLU A 58 -3.24 11.18 9.20
C GLU A 58 -2.00 10.59 9.85
N GLU A 59 -2.07 10.17 11.13
CA GLU A 59 -0.93 9.53 11.81
C GLU A 59 -0.43 8.32 11.02
N GLU A 60 -1.34 7.43 10.64
CA GLU A 60 -1.00 6.23 9.89
C GLU A 60 -0.30 6.58 8.56
N SER A 61 -0.81 7.57 7.83
CA SER A 61 -0.22 7.98 6.56
C SER A 61 1.19 8.56 6.71
N ILE A 62 1.44 9.32 7.78
CA ILE A 62 2.76 9.88 8.09
C ILE A 62 3.74 8.76 8.40
N LEU A 63 3.35 7.81 9.25
CA LEU A 63 4.20 6.66 9.59
C LEU A 63 4.46 5.77 8.37
N ILE A 64 3.48 5.59 7.48
CA ILE A 64 3.72 4.89 6.21
C ILE A 64 4.76 5.63 5.39
N ILE A 65 4.59 6.93 5.13
CA ILE A 65 5.50 7.71 4.28
C ILE A 65 6.91 7.74 4.86
N ALA A 66 7.05 7.90 6.18
CA ALA A 66 8.34 7.90 6.85
C ALA A 66 9.11 6.58 6.66
N ASN A 67 8.40 5.46 6.51
CA ASN A 67 9.01 4.14 6.41
C ASN A 67 9.01 3.53 5.00
N ASP A 68 8.17 3.98 4.08
CA ASP A 68 7.94 3.35 2.76
C ASP A 68 9.21 3.32 1.91
N ARG A 69 9.77 2.12 1.72
CA ARG A 69 11.06 1.89 1.03
C ARG A 69 11.03 2.26 -0.46
N ALA A 70 9.85 2.40 -1.05
CA ALA A 70 9.72 2.89 -2.43
C ALA A 70 9.82 4.42 -2.53
N LEU A 71 9.73 5.16 -1.41
CA LEU A 71 9.91 6.62 -1.40
C LEU A 71 11.39 6.99 -1.26
N THR A 72 11.94 7.49 -2.35
CA THR A 72 13.34 7.91 -2.47
C THR A 72 13.58 9.33 -1.96
N ASP A 73 14.84 9.66 -1.69
CA ASP A 73 15.26 11.00 -1.30
C ASP A 73 14.82 12.07 -2.31
N ALA A 74 14.89 11.75 -3.61
CA ALA A 74 14.43 12.62 -4.69
C ALA A 74 12.93 12.94 -4.61
N ARG A 75 12.08 11.97 -4.25
CA ARG A 75 10.63 12.21 -4.05
C ARG A 75 10.38 13.06 -2.80
N PHE A 76 11.13 12.83 -1.74
CA PHE A 76 11.07 13.68 -0.56
C PHE A 76 11.48 15.13 -0.89
N LYS A 77 12.52 15.35 -1.69
CA LYS A 77 12.94 16.69 -2.14
C LYS A 77 11.90 17.34 -3.06
N ASN A 78 11.46 16.63 -4.10
CA ASN A 78 10.73 17.26 -5.21
C ASN A 78 9.21 17.30 -5.00
N GLU A 79 8.65 16.25 -4.39
CA GLU A 79 7.19 16.11 -4.25
C GLU A 79 6.70 16.48 -2.86
N ILE A 80 7.37 15.98 -1.81
CA ILE A 80 7.05 16.34 -0.42
C ILE A 80 7.63 17.72 -0.09
N LYS A 81 8.67 18.17 -0.80
CA LYS A 81 9.40 19.41 -0.50
C LYS A 81 9.96 19.39 0.93
N ALA A 82 10.55 18.26 1.31
CA ALA A 82 11.20 18.08 2.59
C ALA A 82 12.60 18.72 2.57
N THR A 83 12.96 19.43 3.64
CA THR A 83 14.25 20.12 3.74
C THR A 83 15.42 19.15 3.75
N SER A 84 16.62 19.63 3.41
CA SER A 84 17.81 18.76 3.44
C SER A 84 18.05 18.15 4.83
N THR A 85 17.74 18.87 5.90
CA THR A 85 17.95 18.42 7.29
C THR A 85 17.08 17.21 7.61
N VAL A 86 15.77 17.29 7.35
CA VAL A 86 14.86 16.17 7.63
C VAL A 86 15.13 14.97 6.73
N ARG A 87 15.46 15.20 5.46
CA ARG A 87 15.83 14.12 4.54
C ARG A 87 17.07 13.38 5.03
N LYS A 88 18.17 14.09 5.32
CA LYS A 88 19.40 13.49 5.85
C LYS A 88 19.13 12.70 7.13
N SER A 89 18.41 13.28 8.09
CA SER A 89 18.11 12.61 9.36
C SER A 89 17.22 11.38 9.18
N LEU A 90 16.20 11.45 8.33
CA LEU A 90 15.26 10.35 8.09
C LEU A 90 15.94 9.19 7.35
N PHE A 91 16.64 9.46 6.25
CA PHE A 91 17.30 8.40 5.50
C PHE A 91 18.47 7.77 6.26
N ALA A 92 19.22 8.54 7.06
CA ALA A 92 20.22 7.97 7.97
C ALA A 92 19.58 7.05 9.02
N PHE A 93 18.44 7.43 9.59
CA PHE A 93 17.72 6.57 10.53
C PHE A 93 17.20 5.30 9.84
N ARG A 94 16.60 5.43 8.65
CA ARG A 94 16.00 4.31 7.91
C ARG A 94 17.02 3.28 7.45
N ASN A 95 18.19 3.71 6.99
CA ASN A 95 19.20 2.82 6.40
C ASN A 95 20.20 2.30 7.44
N GLY A 96 20.07 2.73 8.70
CA GLY A 96 20.99 2.34 9.75
C GLY A 96 22.42 2.85 9.54
N PRO A 97 23.34 2.49 10.45
CA PRO A 97 24.74 2.88 10.40
C PRO A 97 25.60 2.04 9.44
N THR A 98 25.11 0.89 8.98
CA THR A 98 25.85 -0.06 8.11
C THR A 98 25.08 -0.34 6.83
N GLU A 99 25.67 -1.11 5.91
CA GLU A 99 24.97 -1.62 4.72
C GLU A 99 24.09 -2.84 5.02
N ASP A 100 24.09 -3.36 6.27
CA ASP A 100 23.27 -4.50 6.66
C ASP A 100 21.80 -4.07 6.84
N PRO A 101 20.85 -4.58 6.02
CA PRO A 101 19.44 -4.25 6.17
C PRO A 101 18.83 -4.70 7.51
N ALA A 102 19.52 -5.51 8.31
CA ALA A 102 19.11 -5.85 9.67
C ALA A 102 19.24 -4.66 10.65
N ASP A 103 20.13 -3.71 10.37
CA ASP A 103 20.40 -2.51 11.19
C ASP A 103 19.47 -1.34 10.85
N ASP A 104 18.65 -1.49 9.81
CA ASP A 104 17.67 -0.51 9.35
C ASP A 104 16.68 -0.09 10.46
N GLY A 105 16.55 1.21 10.67
CA GLY A 105 15.55 1.80 11.56
C GLY A 105 14.16 1.88 10.91
N TYR A 106 13.13 1.86 11.76
CA TYR A 106 11.74 2.15 11.38
C TYR A 106 11.05 2.95 12.47
N VAL A 107 10.28 3.94 12.06
CA VAL A 107 9.56 4.86 12.93
C VAL A 107 8.22 4.23 13.29
N THR A 108 7.97 3.95 14.57
CA THR A 108 6.74 3.31 15.04
C THR A 108 5.74 4.30 15.61
N THR A 109 6.20 5.46 16.05
CA THR A 109 5.38 6.51 16.66
C THR A 109 5.77 7.88 16.14
N LEU A 110 4.83 8.83 16.15
CA LEU A 110 5.15 10.22 15.81
C LEU A 110 6.17 10.84 16.78
N ALA A 111 6.19 10.39 18.03
CA ALA A 111 7.18 10.83 19.02
C ALA A 111 8.62 10.40 18.67
N GLU A 112 8.81 9.27 17.99
CA GLU A 112 10.11 8.88 17.44
C GLU A 112 10.47 9.73 16.23
N LEU A 113 9.51 10.00 15.35
CA LEU A 113 9.71 10.88 14.20
C LEU A 113 10.11 12.28 14.65
N ASP A 114 9.44 12.82 15.65
CA ASP A 114 9.72 14.14 16.23
C ASP A 114 11.14 14.25 16.79
N LYS A 115 11.83 13.16 17.11
CA LYS A 115 13.22 13.22 17.57
C LYS A 115 14.21 13.48 16.44
N LEU A 116 13.83 13.21 15.18
CA LEU A 116 14.69 13.44 14.02
C LEU A 116 14.89 14.94 13.79
N ALA A 117 16.05 15.31 13.23
CA ALA A 117 16.34 16.71 12.95
C ALA A 117 15.46 17.21 11.79
N GLY A 118 14.91 18.43 11.91
CA GLY A 118 14.10 19.05 10.84
C GLY A 118 12.66 18.56 10.71
N THR A 119 12.16 17.66 11.57
CA THR A 119 10.73 17.29 11.61
C THR A 119 9.91 18.39 12.28
N THR A 120 9.44 19.34 11.47
CA THR A 120 8.62 20.48 11.91
C THR A 120 7.14 20.28 11.58
N LYS A 121 6.28 21.14 12.10
CA LYS A 121 4.86 21.20 11.71
C LYS A 121 4.67 21.38 10.20
N LEU A 122 5.56 22.13 9.53
CA LEU A 122 5.53 22.30 8.08
C LEU A 122 5.80 20.97 7.35
N PHE A 123 6.78 20.19 7.83
CA PHE A 123 7.05 18.85 7.31
C PHE A 123 5.81 17.95 7.40
N TYR A 124 5.14 17.89 8.56
CA TYR A 124 3.92 17.08 8.72
C TYR A 124 2.78 17.52 7.80
N SER A 125 2.56 18.84 7.65
CA SER A 125 1.56 19.38 6.72
C SER A 125 1.84 18.98 5.26
N ARG A 126 3.10 19.06 4.84
CA ARG A 126 3.54 18.65 3.50
C ARG A 126 3.36 17.15 3.28
N VAL A 127 3.72 16.33 4.27
CA VAL A 127 3.52 14.87 4.24
C VAL A 127 2.03 14.51 4.14
N ILE A 128 1.16 15.13 4.94
CA ILE A 128 -0.30 14.91 4.88
C ILE A 128 -0.87 15.28 3.49
N THR A 129 -0.41 16.41 2.94
CA THR A 129 -0.83 16.85 1.60
C THR A 129 -0.41 15.84 0.53
N PHE A 130 0.86 15.41 0.58
CA PHE A 130 1.38 14.37 -0.30
C PHE A 130 0.62 13.04 -0.12
N ALA A 131 0.30 12.67 1.11
CA ALA A 131 -0.38 11.42 1.43
C ALA A 131 -1.76 11.34 0.79
N ARG A 132 -2.52 12.44 0.88
CA ARG A 132 -3.85 12.56 0.28
C ARG A 132 -3.79 12.48 -1.24
N ALA A 133 -2.81 13.13 -1.86
CA ALA A 133 -2.66 13.13 -3.31
C ALA A 133 -2.18 11.78 -3.88
N ASN A 134 -1.43 11.00 -3.10
CA ASN A 134 -0.76 9.79 -3.57
C ASN A 134 -1.33 8.47 -3.01
N GLY A 135 -2.50 8.49 -2.37
CA GLY A 135 -3.17 7.27 -1.90
C GLY A 135 -2.51 6.61 -0.68
N TYR A 136 -1.88 7.41 0.18
CA TYR A 136 -1.34 6.96 1.48
C TYR A 136 -2.33 7.16 2.64
N MET A 137 -3.54 7.68 2.35
CA MET A 137 -4.55 7.95 3.37
C MET A 137 -5.83 7.16 3.08
N ASP A 138 -6.37 6.46 4.10
CA ASP A 138 -7.65 5.73 4.03
C ASP A 138 -8.85 6.67 4.13
N THR A 139 -8.92 7.67 3.26
CA THR A 139 -9.97 8.71 3.22
C THR A 139 -10.39 9.12 1.81
N GLY A 140 -9.83 8.49 0.77
CA GLY A 140 -10.19 8.77 -0.63
C GLY A 140 -11.66 8.49 -0.97
N PRO A 141 -12.11 8.84 -2.19
CA PRO A 141 -13.47 8.54 -2.64
C PRO A 141 -13.67 7.03 -2.82
N TYR A 142 -14.94 6.60 -2.73
CA TYR A 142 -15.32 5.28 -3.22
C TYR A 142 -15.19 5.24 -4.75
N VAL A 143 -14.75 4.11 -5.28
CA VAL A 143 -14.71 3.85 -6.72
C VAL A 143 -15.65 2.69 -7.06
N ALA A 144 -16.17 2.68 -8.27
CA ALA A 144 -16.93 1.53 -8.75
C ALA A 144 -16.06 0.26 -8.69
N PRO A 145 -16.64 -0.93 -8.38
CA PRO A 145 -15.92 -2.19 -8.34
C PRO A 145 -15.62 -2.77 -9.75
N ASP A 146 -15.65 -1.94 -10.80
CA ASP A 146 -15.55 -2.32 -12.21
C ASP A 146 -14.13 -2.58 -12.69
N LYS A 147 -13.12 -2.23 -11.89
CA LYS A 147 -11.71 -2.50 -12.20
C LYS A 147 -11.27 -3.94 -11.93
N GLY A 148 -12.07 -4.70 -11.19
CA GLY A 148 -11.76 -6.09 -10.86
C GLY A 148 -11.84 -7.00 -12.08
N LEU A 149 -10.85 -7.87 -12.23
CA LEU A 149 -10.85 -8.92 -13.26
C LEU A 149 -10.67 -10.29 -12.59
N PHE A 150 -11.76 -11.07 -12.63
CA PHE A 150 -11.85 -12.40 -12.06
C PHE A 150 -12.10 -13.39 -13.19
N GLU A 151 -11.27 -14.43 -13.26
CA GLU A 151 -11.42 -15.50 -14.22
C GLU A 151 -11.80 -16.79 -13.52
N ILE A 152 -12.61 -17.59 -14.17
CA ILE A 152 -12.98 -18.93 -13.76
C ILE A 152 -12.73 -19.82 -14.98
N PRO A 153 -12.02 -20.95 -14.85
CA PRO A 153 -11.85 -21.88 -15.95
C PRO A 153 -13.20 -22.35 -16.49
N ASP A 154 -13.28 -22.47 -17.81
CA ASP A 154 -14.42 -23.11 -18.46
C ASP A 154 -14.43 -24.63 -18.18
N ASP A 155 -15.59 -25.27 -18.41
CA ASP A 155 -15.74 -26.73 -18.41
C ASP A 155 -15.28 -27.48 -17.15
N LEU A 156 -15.49 -26.90 -15.97
CA LEU A 156 -15.14 -27.54 -14.69
C LEU A 156 -15.88 -28.87 -14.43
N GLY A 157 -16.97 -29.16 -15.13
CA GLY A 157 -17.83 -30.34 -14.88
C GLY A 157 -18.55 -30.31 -13.53
N ARG A 158 -18.42 -29.22 -12.76
CA ARG A 158 -19.06 -28.95 -11.48
C ARG A 158 -19.28 -27.45 -11.31
N PRO A 159 -20.18 -27.00 -10.41
CA PRO A 159 -20.27 -25.60 -10.06
C PRO A 159 -18.91 -25.04 -9.58
N PRO A 160 -18.53 -23.83 -10.02
CA PRO A 160 -17.28 -23.21 -9.59
C PRO A 160 -17.31 -22.90 -8.09
N THR A 161 -16.15 -22.99 -7.47
CA THR A 161 -15.89 -22.62 -6.08
C THR A 161 -14.90 -21.46 -6.03
N SER A 162 -14.74 -20.82 -4.86
CA SER A 162 -13.72 -19.79 -4.67
C SER A 162 -12.29 -20.29 -4.96
N ASN A 163 -12.04 -21.60 -4.89
CA ASN A 163 -10.75 -22.19 -5.24
C ASN A 163 -10.46 -22.08 -6.75
N ASP A 164 -11.49 -22.09 -7.60
CA ASP A 164 -11.35 -22.03 -9.06
C ASP A 164 -11.13 -20.61 -9.57
N VAL A 165 -11.48 -19.59 -8.77
CA VAL A 165 -11.36 -18.18 -9.17
C VAL A 165 -9.90 -17.74 -9.23
N ARG A 166 -9.47 -17.17 -10.35
CA ARG A 166 -8.20 -16.42 -10.47
C ARG A 166 -8.49 -14.93 -10.43
N VAL A 167 -7.87 -14.21 -9.48
CA VAL A 167 -7.92 -12.75 -9.44
C VAL A 167 -6.75 -12.20 -10.25
N VAL A 168 -7.01 -11.83 -11.50
CA VAL A 168 -6.00 -11.21 -12.37
C VAL A 168 -5.74 -9.76 -11.97
N ARG A 169 -6.81 -9.08 -11.53
CA ARG A 169 -6.77 -7.69 -11.08
C ARG A 169 -7.75 -7.50 -9.94
N GLY A 170 -7.30 -6.88 -8.86
CA GLY A 170 -8.15 -6.52 -7.73
C GLY A 170 -9.14 -5.41 -8.08
N LEU A 171 -10.09 -5.16 -7.18
CA LEU A 171 -11.13 -4.15 -7.38
C LEU A 171 -10.60 -2.71 -7.42
N ASP A 172 -9.35 -2.48 -7.00
CA ASP A 172 -8.65 -1.21 -7.13
C ASP A 172 -7.88 -1.07 -8.46
N GLY A 173 -7.93 -2.08 -9.32
CA GLY A 173 -7.25 -2.11 -10.61
C GLY A 173 -5.80 -2.57 -10.56
N ARG A 174 -5.28 -3.03 -9.42
CA ARG A 174 -3.91 -3.55 -9.30
C ARG A 174 -3.85 -5.05 -9.54
N THR A 175 -2.81 -5.50 -10.21
CA THR A 175 -2.42 -6.92 -10.26
C THR A 175 -1.93 -7.38 -8.88
N PRO A 176 -1.91 -8.70 -8.62
CA PRO A 176 -1.31 -9.23 -7.39
C PRO A 176 0.13 -8.73 -7.15
N ASP A 177 0.93 -8.60 -8.21
CA ASP A 177 2.33 -8.17 -8.09
C ASP A 177 2.46 -6.69 -7.74
N GLU A 178 1.67 -5.81 -8.36
CA GLU A 178 1.64 -4.39 -8.01
C GLU A 178 1.16 -4.17 -6.57
N ALA A 179 0.14 -4.92 -6.14
CA ALA A 179 -0.37 -4.87 -4.78
C ALA A 179 0.67 -5.42 -3.77
N PHE A 180 1.37 -6.51 -4.12
CA PHE A 180 2.43 -7.07 -3.30
C PHE A 180 3.59 -6.08 -3.13
N ALA A 181 4.00 -5.40 -4.21
CA ALA A 181 5.07 -4.40 -4.16
C ALA A 181 4.75 -3.29 -3.15
N ILE A 182 3.49 -2.84 -3.08
CA ILE A 182 3.04 -1.85 -2.09
C ILE A 182 3.09 -2.45 -0.68
N VAL A 183 2.54 -3.65 -0.47
CA VAL A 183 2.55 -4.29 0.86
C VAL A 183 3.97 -4.55 1.35
N ARG A 184 4.89 -4.90 0.45
CA ARG A 184 6.30 -5.13 0.75
C ARG A 184 7.05 -3.83 1.01
N SER A 185 6.76 -2.74 0.30
CA SER A 185 7.38 -1.44 0.56
C SER A 185 6.91 -0.82 1.88
N ARG A 186 5.67 -1.14 2.28
CA ARG A 186 5.02 -0.72 3.54
C ARG A 186 5.19 -1.73 4.68
N SER A 187 6.09 -2.69 4.53
CA SER A 187 6.46 -3.60 5.60
C SER A 187 7.64 -3.06 6.39
N PHE A 188 7.40 -2.67 7.63
CA PHE A 188 8.39 -2.02 8.47
C PHE A 188 9.30 -3.07 9.13
N GLY A 189 10.58 -2.98 8.83
CA GLY A 189 11.64 -3.88 9.30
C GLY A 189 12.19 -4.81 8.22
N TYR A 190 13.23 -5.56 8.60
CA TYR A 190 13.88 -6.55 7.75
C TYR A 190 13.04 -7.82 7.59
N VAL A 191 12.88 -8.26 6.33
CA VAL A 191 12.45 -9.62 5.97
C VAL A 191 13.68 -10.43 5.64
N HIS A 192 13.88 -11.53 6.34
CA HIS A 192 14.92 -12.48 5.97
C HIS A 192 14.63 -13.05 4.57
N PRO A 193 15.59 -13.13 3.64
CA PRO A 193 15.39 -13.60 2.26
C PRO A 193 14.66 -14.94 2.13
N GLN A 194 14.90 -15.87 3.07
CA GLN A 194 14.22 -17.18 3.10
C GLN A 194 12.70 -17.07 3.35
N ASN A 195 12.25 -15.98 3.97
CA ASN A 195 10.83 -15.74 4.27
C ASN A 195 10.11 -15.00 3.13
N GLU A 196 10.81 -14.45 2.13
CA GLU A 196 10.19 -13.67 1.04
C GLU A 196 9.19 -14.51 0.24
N ARG A 197 9.53 -15.76 -0.05
CA ARG A 197 8.61 -16.68 -0.74
C ARG A 197 7.36 -16.95 0.10
N LEU A 198 7.54 -17.27 1.39
CA LEU A 198 6.43 -17.51 2.31
C LEU A 198 5.52 -16.28 2.42
N LEU A 199 6.12 -15.10 2.50
CA LEU A 199 5.40 -13.82 2.56
C LEU A 199 4.58 -13.59 1.30
N ARG A 200 5.18 -13.79 0.11
CA ARG A 200 4.49 -13.64 -1.18
C ARG A 200 3.36 -14.66 -1.37
N ASP A 201 3.59 -15.92 -1.02
CA ASP A 201 2.58 -16.97 -1.13
C ASP A 201 1.39 -16.69 -0.19
N THR A 202 1.67 -16.31 1.05
CA THR A 202 0.64 -15.92 2.03
C THR A 202 -0.12 -14.68 1.56
N PHE A 203 0.59 -13.66 1.05
CA PHE A 203 -0.03 -12.48 0.48
C PHE A 203 -0.97 -12.84 -0.67
N ASN A 204 -0.55 -13.67 -1.62
CA ASN A 204 -1.35 -14.06 -2.79
C ASN A 204 -2.66 -14.77 -2.37
N MET A 205 -2.58 -15.65 -1.37
CA MET A 205 -3.77 -16.27 -0.78
C MET A 205 -4.72 -15.23 -0.20
N SER A 206 -4.18 -14.28 0.58
CA SER A 206 -4.97 -13.22 1.19
C SER A 206 -5.56 -12.25 0.17
N PHE A 207 -4.80 -11.89 -0.87
CA PHE A 207 -5.22 -11.00 -1.94
C PHE A 207 -6.40 -11.58 -2.72
N LYS A 208 -6.32 -12.87 -3.08
CA LYS A 208 -7.42 -13.57 -3.74
C LYS A 208 -8.66 -13.60 -2.86
N ALA A 209 -8.53 -14.06 -1.61
CA ALA A 209 -9.66 -14.19 -0.70
C ALA A 209 -10.31 -12.84 -0.37
N PHE A 210 -9.51 -11.81 -0.16
CA PHE A 210 -9.95 -10.43 0.07
C PHE A 210 -10.78 -9.90 -1.09
N ASN A 211 -10.27 -9.96 -2.33
CA ASN A 211 -10.98 -9.43 -3.49
C ASN A 211 -12.29 -10.19 -3.77
N ILE A 212 -12.31 -11.52 -3.59
CA ILE A 212 -13.54 -12.32 -3.68
C ILE A 212 -14.54 -11.91 -2.60
N ALA A 213 -14.08 -11.73 -1.35
CA ALA A 213 -14.95 -11.32 -0.25
C ALA A 213 -15.58 -9.95 -0.48
N VAL A 214 -14.80 -8.98 -0.97
CA VAL A 214 -15.30 -7.65 -1.31
C VAL A 214 -16.28 -7.71 -2.49
N ALA A 215 -15.94 -8.42 -3.57
CA ALA A 215 -16.81 -8.55 -4.74
C ALA A 215 -18.18 -9.17 -4.38
N ASN A 216 -18.18 -10.13 -3.44
CA ASN A 216 -19.42 -10.75 -2.98
C ASN A 216 -20.39 -9.78 -2.30
N PHE A 217 -19.98 -8.62 -1.78
CA PHE A 217 -20.93 -7.62 -1.24
C PHE A 217 -21.87 -7.08 -2.33
N PHE A 218 -21.41 -7.05 -3.58
CA PHE A 218 -22.16 -6.52 -4.72
C PHE A 218 -22.94 -7.60 -5.47
N ALA A 219 -22.73 -8.88 -5.14
CA ALA A 219 -23.50 -9.99 -5.71
C ALA A 219 -24.86 -10.13 -5.00
N ASN A 220 -25.94 -10.13 -5.79
CA ASN A 220 -27.30 -10.22 -5.25
C ASN A 220 -27.53 -11.57 -4.54
N GLY A 221 -28.11 -11.53 -3.33
CA GLY A 221 -28.40 -12.71 -2.51
C GLY A 221 -27.19 -13.37 -1.84
N SER A 222 -25.99 -12.81 -2.03
CA SER A 222 -24.77 -13.37 -1.44
C SER A 222 -24.81 -13.36 0.10
N PRO A 223 -24.05 -14.25 0.78
CA PRO A 223 -23.96 -14.22 2.24
C PRO A 223 -23.55 -12.85 2.82
N PRO A 224 -22.56 -12.13 2.27
CA PRO A 224 -22.23 -10.77 2.74
C PRO A 224 -23.37 -9.77 2.56
N GLN A 225 -24.08 -9.80 1.44
CA GLN A 225 -25.20 -8.89 1.21
C GLN A 225 -26.36 -9.16 2.18
N ARG A 226 -26.67 -10.44 2.44
CA ARG A 226 -27.67 -10.83 3.45
C ARG A 226 -27.26 -10.43 4.86
N PHE A 227 -25.98 -10.65 5.21
CA PHE A 227 -25.43 -10.22 6.50
C PHE A 227 -25.53 -8.70 6.69
N PHE A 228 -25.11 -7.92 5.69
CA PHE A 228 -25.18 -6.46 5.73
C PHE A 228 -26.61 -5.96 5.94
N LYS A 229 -27.59 -6.53 5.22
CA LYS A 229 -29.02 -6.21 5.40
C LYS A 229 -29.54 -6.55 6.80
N SER A 230 -29.03 -7.61 7.43
CA SER A 230 -29.46 -8.01 8.77
C SER A 230 -28.87 -7.14 9.89
N VAL A 231 -27.61 -6.72 9.74
CA VAL A 231 -26.90 -5.94 10.76
C VAL A 231 -27.14 -4.44 10.62
N MET A 232 -27.50 -3.96 9.42
CA MET A 232 -27.68 -2.54 9.08
C MET A 232 -26.54 -1.65 9.63
N PRO A 233 -25.29 -1.95 9.25
CA PRO A 233 -24.13 -1.25 9.79
C PRO A 233 -24.02 0.18 9.24
N ALA A 234 -23.49 1.09 10.06
CA ALA A 234 -23.11 2.43 9.60
C ALA A 234 -21.86 2.38 8.70
N GLN A 235 -20.95 1.42 8.94
CA GLN A 235 -19.79 1.19 8.10
C GLN A 235 -19.40 -0.28 8.12
N VAL A 236 -18.94 -0.80 6.99
CA VAL A 236 -18.24 -2.09 6.90
C VAL A 236 -16.90 -1.92 6.22
N ARG A 237 -15.87 -2.46 6.84
CA ARG A 237 -14.56 -2.66 6.23
C ARG A 237 -14.25 -4.14 6.12
N VAL A 238 -13.85 -4.58 4.93
CA VAL A 238 -13.23 -5.89 4.74
C VAL A 238 -11.75 -5.76 5.07
N LEU A 239 -11.23 -6.67 5.89
CA LEU A 239 -9.83 -6.72 6.30
C LEU A 239 -9.15 -7.92 5.62
N GLY A 240 -8.09 -7.68 4.86
CA GLY A 240 -7.18 -8.70 4.37
C GLY A 240 -6.05 -8.93 5.36
N LEU A 241 -6.01 -10.13 5.95
CA LEU A 241 -5.06 -10.53 6.98
C LEU A 241 -3.91 -11.31 6.35
N LEU A 242 -2.68 -11.05 6.78
CA LEU A 242 -1.52 -11.85 6.38
C LEU A 242 -1.51 -13.18 7.14
N ARG A 243 -2.33 -14.14 6.69
CA ARG A 243 -2.48 -15.48 7.27
C ARG A 243 -3.03 -16.43 6.21
N GLN A 244 -2.60 -17.68 6.22
CA GLN A 244 -3.09 -18.69 5.28
C GLN A 244 -4.53 -19.16 5.58
N LEU A 245 -4.80 -19.46 6.86
CA LEU A 245 -6.12 -19.90 7.32
C LEU A 245 -6.95 -18.66 7.69
N THR A 246 -8.16 -18.55 7.14
CA THR A 246 -9.07 -17.40 7.34
C THR A 246 -8.42 -16.03 7.08
N PRO A 247 -8.00 -15.74 5.84
CA PRO A 247 -7.31 -14.49 5.49
C PRO A 247 -8.21 -13.25 5.47
N VAL A 248 -9.51 -13.36 5.78
CA VAL A 248 -10.46 -12.26 5.68
C VAL A 248 -11.28 -12.15 6.96
N ALA A 249 -11.41 -10.92 7.47
CA ALA A 249 -12.37 -10.54 8.50
C ALA A 249 -13.19 -9.33 8.05
N LEU A 250 -14.35 -9.12 8.65
CA LEU A 250 -15.12 -7.89 8.55
C LEU A 250 -14.94 -7.08 9.83
N GLU A 251 -14.67 -5.81 9.71
CA GLU A 251 -14.85 -4.81 10.76
C GLU A 251 -16.17 -4.09 10.47
N VAL A 252 -17.09 -4.14 11.43
CA VAL A 252 -18.46 -3.63 11.29
C VAL A 252 -18.68 -2.57 12.37
N THR A 253 -18.95 -1.35 11.95
CA THR A 253 -19.36 -0.26 12.83
C THR A 253 -20.87 -0.19 12.84
N SER A 254 -21.45 -0.40 14.01
CA SER A 254 -22.90 -0.30 14.23
C SER A 254 -23.35 1.17 14.27
N PRO A 255 -24.64 1.49 14.06
CA PRO A 255 -25.14 2.88 14.10
C PRO A 255 -24.86 3.65 15.40
N ASP A 256 -24.69 2.93 16.51
CA ASP A 256 -24.31 3.48 17.82
C ASP A 256 -22.79 3.70 18.00
N GLY A 257 -22.00 3.48 16.93
CA GLY A 257 -20.55 3.63 16.92
C GLY A 257 -19.77 2.42 17.42
N ARG A 258 -20.42 1.32 17.84
CA ARG A 258 -19.70 0.12 18.31
C ARG A 258 -19.06 -0.64 17.15
N VAL A 259 -17.78 -0.97 17.30
CA VAL A 259 -17.01 -1.75 16.32
C VAL A 259 -16.97 -3.23 16.75
N ARG A 260 -17.38 -4.12 15.86
CA ARG A 260 -17.35 -5.58 16.03
C ARG A 260 -16.67 -6.26 14.84
N TYR A 261 -16.13 -7.46 15.07
CA TYR A 261 -15.40 -8.19 14.04
C TYR A 261 -16.10 -9.50 13.71
N PHE A 262 -16.13 -9.86 12.43
CA PHE A 262 -16.80 -11.07 11.97
C PHE A 262 -15.94 -11.86 10.99
N MET A 263 -16.02 -13.18 11.05
CA MET A 263 -15.38 -14.08 10.07
C MET A 263 -16.41 -15.04 9.49
N ASN A 264 -16.20 -15.42 8.23
CA ASN A 264 -17.03 -16.40 7.55
C ASN A 264 -16.41 -17.80 7.74
N THR A 265 -17.05 -18.65 8.54
CA THR A 265 -16.54 -19.99 8.87
C THR A 265 -17.26 -21.11 8.11
N THR A 266 -18.53 -20.93 7.73
CA THR A 266 -19.34 -21.93 6.99
C THR A 266 -20.46 -21.30 6.13
N GLY A 267 -20.18 -20.17 5.48
CA GLY A 267 -21.19 -19.41 4.74
C GLY A 267 -22.05 -18.50 5.64
N THR A 268 -21.73 -18.44 6.93
CA THR A 268 -22.33 -17.52 7.91
C THR A 268 -21.23 -16.70 8.57
N TYR A 269 -21.56 -15.44 8.87
CA TYR A 269 -20.66 -14.55 9.59
C TYR A 269 -20.86 -14.71 11.08
N GLN A 270 -19.79 -15.09 11.77
CA GLN A 270 -19.76 -15.25 13.22
C GLN A 270 -18.92 -14.13 13.83
N GLU A 271 -19.41 -13.56 14.93
CA GLU A 271 -18.66 -12.56 15.69
C GLU A 271 -17.41 -13.21 16.28
N VAL A 272 -16.28 -12.53 16.18
CA VAL A 272 -14.98 -12.96 16.69
C VAL A 272 -14.31 -11.82 17.44
N ALA A 273 -13.33 -12.16 18.26
CA ALA A 273 -12.43 -11.15 18.82
C ALA A 273 -11.70 -10.40 17.70
N LYS A 274 -11.26 -9.17 17.98
CA LYS A 274 -10.45 -8.37 17.07
C LYS A 274 -9.26 -9.21 16.55
N PRO A 275 -9.08 -9.34 15.23
CA PRO A 275 -7.94 -10.06 14.68
C PRO A 275 -6.62 -9.49 15.22
N THR A 276 -5.77 -10.35 15.75
CA THR A 276 -4.40 -10.00 16.19
C THR A 276 -3.39 -10.09 15.05
N GLN A 277 -3.79 -10.71 13.94
CA GLN A 277 -2.98 -10.84 12.74
C GLN A 277 -2.79 -9.49 12.05
N ARG A 278 -1.72 -9.40 11.25
CA ARG A 278 -1.38 -8.19 10.50
C ARG A 278 -2.42 -7.96 9.40
N VAL A 279 -3.04 -6.79 9.43
CA VAL A 279 -3.90 -6.31 8.34
C VAL A 279 -2.98 -5.72 7.27
N ILE A 280 -3.07 -6.23 6.05
CA ILE A 280 -2.25 -5.81 4.89
C ILE A 280 -3.09 -5.16 3.79
N MET A 281 -4.40 -5.33 3.85
CA MET A 281 -5.39 -4.71 2.96
C MET A 281 -6.63 -4.33 3.76
N ARG A 282 -7.24 -3.20 3.45
CA ARG A 282 -8.54 -2.75 3.96
C ARG A 282 -9.41 -2.32 2.79
N ALA A 283 -10.68 -2.68 2.81
CA ALA A 283 -11.65 -2.15 1.86
C ALA A 283 -12.87 -1.63 2.61
N ALA A 284 -13.10 -0.31 2.57
CA ALA A 284 -14.41 0.23 2.93
C ALA A 284 -15.40 -0.07 1.81
N VAL A 285 -16.58 -0.56 2.16
CA VAL A 285 -17.64 -0.92 1.20
C VAL A 285 -18.86 -0.04 1.45
N SER A 286 -19.36 0.59 0.40
CA SER A 286 -20.62 1.33 0.38
C SER A 286 -21.58 0.65 -0.59
N LEU A 287 -22.67 0.09 -0.09
CA LEU A 287 -23.72 -0.48 -0.95
C LEU A 287 -24.58 0.62 -1.59
N ASP A 288 -24.77 1.74 -0.90
CA ASP A 288 -25.55 2.88 -1.39
C ASP A 288 -24.87 3.56 -2.58
N ASP A 289 -23.54 3.78 -2.47
CA ASP A 289 -22.74 4.34 -3.58
C ASP A 289 -22.34 3.28 -4.61
N ASN A 290 -22.69 2.00 -4.36
CA ASN A 290 -22.19 0.83 -5.10
C ASN A 290 -20.66 0.91 -5.33
N GLY A 291 -19.93 1.20 -4.25
CA GLY A 291 -18.54 1.62 -4.32
C GLY A 291 -17.65 0.93 -3.28
N VAL A 292 -16.38 0.80 -3.62
CA VAL A 292 -15.32 0.24 -2.79
C VAL A 292 -14.16 1.21 -2.69
N ARG A 293 -13.51 1.26 -1.53
CA ARG A 293 -12.24 1.95 -1.36
C ARG A 293 -11.22 1.02 -0.75
N VAL A 294 -10.24 0.60 -1.55
CA VAL A 294 -9.14 -0.28 -1.11
C VAL A 294 -7.96 0.55 -0.62
N PHE A 295 -7.36 0.13 0.49
CA PHE A 295 -6.20 0.74 1.12
C PHE A 295 -5.21 -0.34 1.59
N TYR A 296 -3.91 -0.03 1.52
CA TYR A 296 -2.81 -0.92 1.93
C TYR A 296 -2.08 -0.33 3.15
N PRO A 297 -2.44 -0.72 4.39
CA PRO A 297 -1.75 -0.25 5.60
C PRO A 297 -0.24 -0.49 5.62
N GLY A 298 0.45 0.29 6.43
CA GLY A 298 1.76 -0.07 6.96
C GLY A 298 1.65 -1.15 8.02
N TRP A 299 2.64 -2.03 8.12
CA TRP A 299 2.62 -3.14 9.08
C TRP A 299 4.03 -3.54 9.51
N THR A 300 4.17 -4.05 10.74
CA THR A 300 5.47 -4.41 11.32
C THR A 300 5.76 -5.91 11.27
N GLN A 301 7.02 -6.27 10.99
CA GLN A 301 7.49 -7.63 10.71
C GLN A 301 8.34 -8.26 11.83
N SER A 302 7.94 -8.11 13.08
CA SER A 302 8.73 -8.58 14.23
C SER A 302 9.14 -10.07 14.19
N ASN A 303 8.42 -10.91 13.46
CA ASN A 303 8.62 -12.37 13.39
C ASN A 303 9.27 -12.88 12.08
N LEU A 304 9.65 -12.00 11.15
CA LEU A 304 10.22 -12.40 9.85
C LEU A 304 11.72 -12.06 9.69
N LYS A 305 12.36 -11.56 10.75
CA LYS A 305 13.78 -11.16 10.75
C LYS A 305 14.74 -12.36 10.70
N ALA A 306 14.30 -13.55 11.10
CA ALA A 306 15.07 -14.78 11.09
C ALA A 306 14.36 -15.86 10.26
N PRO A 307 15.08 -16.90 9.78
CA PRO A 307 14.47 -18.06 9.13
C PRO A 307 13.30 -18.63 9.93
N THR A 308 12.13 -18.76 9.29
CA THR A 308 10.95 -19.37 9.93
C THR A 308 10.96 -20.90 9.90
N SER A 309 11.93 -21.50 9.20
CA SER A 309 12.20 -22.95 9.19
C SER A 309 13.64 -23.22 9.62
N SER A 310 13.84 -23.72 10.83
CA SER A 310 15.01 -24.54 11.13
C SER A 310 14.69 -25.97 10.68
N VAL A 311 15.31 -26.43 9.59
CA VAL A 311 15.46 -27.87 9.40
C VAL A 311 16.47 -28.32 10.45
N VAL A 312 15.98 -28.87 11.57
CA VAL A 312 16.83 -29.66 12.44
C VAL A 312 17.09 -30.95 11.67
N GLU A 313 18.22 -31.04 10.98
CA GLU A 313 18.73 -32.34 10.58
C GLU A 313 18.91 -33.15 11.88
N GLY A 314 18.02 -34.12 12.08
CA GLY A 314 18.12 -35.05 13.19
C GLY A 314 19.46 -35.75 13.11
N GLY A 315 20.37 -35.41 14.01
CA GLY A 315 21.59 -36.16 14.23
C GLY A 315 21.23 -37.58 14.60
N GLY A 316 21.56 -38.52 13.71
CA GLY A 316 21.52 -39.94 14.00
C GLY A 316 22.51 -40.25 15.12
N GLY A 317 22.00 -40.87 16.18
CA GLY A 317 22.75 -41.60 17.19
C GLY A 317 22.21 -43.02 17.26
#